data_AF-A0A7J6NL14-F1
#
_entry.id   AF-A0A7J6NL14-F1
#
_cell.length_a   1.000
_cell.length_b   1.000
_cell.length_c   1.000
_cell.angle_alpha   90.00
_cell.angle_beta   90.00
_cell.angle_gamma   90.00
#
_symmetry.space_group_name_H-M   'P 1'
#
loop_
_entity.id
_entity.type
_entity.pdbx_description
1 polymer ?
#
loop_
_entity_poly.entity_id
_entity_poly.type
_entity_poly.pdbx_seq_one_letter_code
_entity_poly.pdbx_strand_id
1 'polypeptide(L)'
;DAETDDETFMRMALAEAEMGRMTTPPNPWVGCVLVQNGKVVGKGHHVRKGGPHAEINALRDMEERGESIGGSALTAYVTLEPCSHYGSTPPCCEKLIKVGVGRVVVGLEDPDPKVSGRGLRRLRQEG
;
A
#
# COMPACT_ATOMS: atom_id res chain seq x y z
N ASP A 1 3.54 18.63 18.35
CA ASP A 1 2.97 17.38 17.83
C ASP A 1 2.60 17.59 16.38
N ALA A 2 3.42 17.07 15.46
CA ALA A 2 3.23 17.33 14.03
C ALA A 2 2.04 16.51 13.53
N GLU A 3 0.90 17.18 13.39
CA GLU A 3 -0.28 16.68 12.71
C GLU A 3 0.16 16.18 11.33
N THR A 4 0.12 14.87 11.14
CA THR A 4 0.57 14.20 9.92
C THR A 4 -0.56 14.38 8.91
N ASP A 5 -0.35 15.15 7.85
CA ASP A 5 -1.40 15.39 6.85
C ASP A 5 -1.57 14.14 5.97
N ASP A 6 -2.51 13.29 6.38
CA ASP A 6 -2.90 12.09 5.65
C ASP A 6 -3.31 12.41 4.21
N GLU A 7 -3.91 13.59 3.97
CA GLU A 7 -4.32 14.03 2.65
C GLU A 7 -3.11 14.24 1.76
N THR A 8 -2.06 14.88 2.27
CA THR A 8 -0.80 15.08 1.53
C THR A 8 -0.19 13.74 1.11
N PHE A 9 -0.06 12.77 2.02
CA PHE A 9 0.53 11.47 1.67
C PHE A 9 -0.38 10.63 0.76
N MET A 10 -1.70 10.71 0.93
CA MET A 10 -2.63 10.06 0.01
C MET A 10 -2.58 10.69 -1.40
N ARG A 11 -2.41 12.01 -1.52
CA ARG A 11 -2.18 12.68 -2.81
C ARG A 11 -0.90 12.22 -3.48
N MET A 12 0.16 11.96 -2.71
CA MET A 12 1.39 11.34 -3.24
C MET A 12 1.14 9.91 -3.73
N ALA A 13 0.36 9.11 -2.99
CA ALA A 13 -0.01 7.77 -3.41
C ALA A 13 -0.87 7.78 -4.70
N LEU A 14 -1.78 8.75 -4.85
CA LEU A 14 -2.54 8.96 -6.10
C LEU A 14 -1.62 9.35 -7.26
N ALA A 15 -0.62 10.21 -7.03
CA ALA A 15 0.36 10.56 -8.06
C ALA A 15 1.19 9.35 -8.50
N GLU A 16 1.55 8.44 -7.59
CA GLU A 16 2.18 7.17 -7.95
C GLU A 16 1.22 6.26 -8.73
N ALA A 17 -0.06 6.17 -8.34
CA ALA A 17 -1.05 5.37 -9.07
C ALA A 17 -1.19 5.80 -10.54
N GLU A 18 -1.13 7.10 -10.82
CA GLU A 18 -1.21 7.67 -12.17
C GLU A 18 -0.13 7.10 -13.12
N MET A 19 1.03 6.72 -12.59
CA MET A 19 2.12 6.12 -13.38
C MET A 19 1.74 4.78 -14.02
N GLY A 20 0.78 4.05 -13.42
CA GLY A 20 0.25 2.79 -13.95
C GLY A 20 -0.89 2.94 -14.95
N ARG A 21 -1.42 4.16 -15.17
CA ARG A 21 -2.67 4.40 -15.92
C ARG A 21 -2.79 3.64 -17.23
N MET A 22 -1.70 3.62 -18.00
CA MET A 22 -1.68 3.07 -19.36
C MET A 22 -1.23 1.62 -19.43
N THR A 23 -0.66 1.08 -18.35
CA THR A 23 0.05 -0.22 -18.34
C THR A 23 -0.62 -1.26 -17.46
N THR A 24 -1.43 -0.82 -16.49
CA THR A 24 -2.14 -1.67 -15.53
C THR A 24 -3.47 -2.26 -16.03
N PRO A 25 -4.29 -1.56 -16.86
CA PRO A 25 -5.56 -2.09 -17.31
C PRO A 25 -5.46 -3.52 -17.92
N PRO A 26 -6.41 -4.42 -17.63
CA PRO A 26 -7.69 -4.18 -16.95
C PRO A 26 -7.62 -4.16 -15.41
N ASN A 27 -6.45 -4.36 -14.81
CA ASN A 27 -6.31 -4.27 -13.35
C ASN A 27 -6.43 -2.80 -12.90
N PRO A 28 -6.84 -2.53 -11.64
CA PRO A 28 -6.82 -1.18 -11.10
C PRO A 28 -5.37 -0.67 -11.00
N TRP A 29 -5.17 0.56 -11.45
CA TRP A 29 -4.01 1.38 -11.07
C TRP A 29 -4.07 1.73 -9.58
N VAL A 30 -3.09 1.25 -8.83
CA VAL A 30 -2.98 1.45 -7.39
C VAL A 30 -1.61 2.06 -7.11
N GLY A 31 -1.56 3.00 -6.19
CA GLY A 31 -0.34 3.60 -5.66
C GLY A 31 -0.25 3.40 -4.15
N CYS A 32 0.98 3.32 -3.65
CA CYS A 32 1.29 3.16 -2.24
C CYS A 32 2.51 4.01 -1.87
N VAL A 33 2.41 4.70 -0.75
CA VAL A 33 3.50 5.46 -0.13
C VAL A 33 3.68 4.99 1.31
N LEU A 34 4.92 4.72 1.69
CA LEU A 34 5.32 4.35 3.04
C LEU A 34 5.94 5.57 3.72
N VAL A 35 5.44 5.90 4.91
CA VAL A 35 5.88 7.07 5.68
C VAL A 35 6.32 6.65 7.06
N GLN A 36 7.47 7.14 7.49
CA GLN A 36 7.99 6.95 8.83
C GLN A 36 8.51 8.29 9.35
N ASN A 37 8.08 8.68 10.56
CA ASN A 37 8.46 9.96 11.18
C ASN A 37 8.22 11.18 10.27
N GLY A 38 7.09 11.19 9.54
CA GLY A 38 6.71 12.26 8.62
C GLY A 38 7.51 12.31 7.31
N LYS A 39 8.35 11.31 7.03
CA LYS A 39 9.15 11.22 5.80
C LYS A 39 8.71 10.04 4.95
N VAL A 40 8.64 10.25 3.64
CA VAL A 40 8.45 9.15 2.69
C VAL A 40 9.70 8.30 2.67
N VAL A 41 9.56 7.04 3.07
CA VAL A 41 10.64 6.04 3.09
C VAL A 41 10.49 5.00 1.98
N GLY A 42 9.35 4.94 1.30
CA GLY A 42 9.14 4.07 0.15
C GLY A 42 7.95 4.50 -0.68
N LYS A 43 7.97 4.23 -1.98
CA LYS A 43 6.87 4.51 -2.90
C LYS A 43 6.77 3.48 -4.01
N GLY A 44 5.56 3.21 -4.48
CA GLY A 44 5.36 2.27 -5.57
C GLY A 44 3.95 2.27 -6.12
N HIS A 45 3.82 1.76 -7.34
CA HIS A 45 2.55 1.59 -8.02
C HIS A 45 2.49 0.24 -8.72
N HIS A 46 1.28 -0.24 -9.03
CA HIS A 46 1.12 -1.49 -9.78
C HIS A 46 1.46 -1.26 -11.26
N VAL A 47 2.66 -1.63 -11.69
CA VAL A 47 3.20 -1.30 -13.03
C VAL A 47 2.42 -1.96 -14.16
N ARG A 48 2.05 -3.23 -14.04
CA ARG A 48 1.38 -4.01 -15.10
C ARG A 48 0.69 -5.25 -14.55
N LYS A 49 -0.30 -5.76 -15.29
CA LYS A 49 -0.97 -7.04 -14.99
C LYS A 49 0.05 -8.17 -14.75
N GLY A 50 -0.14 -8.91 -13.67
CA GLY A 50 0.73 -10.04 -13.27
C GLY A 50 2.05 -9.61 -12.62
N GLY A 51 2.35 -8.32 -12.55
CA GLY A 51 3.44 -7.79 -11.76
C GLY A 51 3.07 -7.62 -10.28
N PRO A 52 4.04 -7.24 -9.43
CA PRO A 52 3.78 -6.94 -8.03
C PRO A 52 2.81 -5.76 -7.86
N HIS A 53 2.04 -5.78 -6.78
CA HIS A 53 1.14 -4.69 -6.41
C HIS A 53 1.91 -3.49 -5.84
N ALA A 54 1.20 -2.37 -5.68
CA ALA A 54 1.77 -1.11 -5.24
C ALA A 54 2.48 -1.22 -3.89
N GLU A 55 1.88 -1.92 -2.93
CA GLU A 55 2.41 -2.14 -1.58
C GLU A 55 3.73 -2.91 -1.62
N ILE A 56 3.83 -3.91 -2.49
CA ILE A 56 5.06 -4.69 -2.67
C ILE A 56 6.15 -3.85 -3.31
N ASN A 57 5.81 -3.04 -4.31
CA ASN A 57 6.78 -2.16 -4.96
C ASN A 57 7.25 -1.05 -4.00
N ALA A 58 6.37 -0.50 -3.17
CA ALA A 58 6.75 0.49 -2.16
C ALA A 58 7.68 -0.08 -1.08
N LEU A 59 7.45 -1.32 -0.65
CA LEU A 59 8.35 -2.02 0.28
C LEU A 59 9.72 -2.30 -0.36
N ARG A 60 9.76 -2.66 -1.64
CA ARG A 60 11.03 -2.85 -2.38
C ARG A 60 11.81 -1.55 -2.53
N ASP A 61 11.14 -0.46 -2.91
CA ASP A 61 11.78 0.86 -2.99
C ASP A 61 12.31 1.31 -1.61
N MET A 62 11.58 1.02 -0.53
CA MET A 62 12.08 1.26 0.84
C MET A 62 13.34 0.45 1.16
N GLU A 63 13.34 -0.85 0.83
CA GLU A 63 14.49 -1.73 1.00
C GLU A 63 15.70 -1.24 0.18
N GLU A 64 15.49 -0.83 -1.07
CA GLU A 64 16.53 -0.33 -1.99
C GLU A 64 17.14 1.00 -1.50
N ARG A 65 16.36 1.84 -0.81
CA ARG A 65 16.85 3.07 -0.17
C ARG A 65 17.69 2.82 1.08
N GLY A 66 17.73 1.58 1.57
CA GLY A 66 18.41 1.22 2.82
C GLY A 66 17.67 1.69 4.07
N GLU A 67 16.38 1.99 3.96
CA GLU A 67 15.54 2.36 5.11
C GLU A 67 15.24 1.12 5.96
N SER A 68 15.19 1.29 7.28
CA SER A 68 14.88 0.17 8.17
C SER A 68 13.46 -0.33 7.92
N ILE A 69 13.32 -1.61 7.58
CA ILE A 69 12.02 -2.23 7.34
C ILE A 69 11.22 -2.28 8.66
N GLY A 70 10.20 -1.42 8.75
CA GLY A 70 9.05 -1.70 9.59
C GLY A 70 9.13 -1.27 11.06
N GLY A 71 8.07 -1.61 11.78
CA GLY A 71 7.79 -1.19 13.14
C GLY A 71 6.58 -0.25 13.22
N SER A 72 6.06 -0.09 14.44
CA SER A 72 4.81 0.64 14.71
C SER A 72 4.80 2.11 14.26
N ALA A 73 5.97 2.69 13.95
CA ALA A 73 6.11 4.03 13.40
C ALA A 73 5.89 4.13 11.88
N LEU A 74 5.80 3.00 11.17
CA LEU A 74 5.58 2.95 9.73
C LEU A 74 4.08 3.04 9.41
N THR A 75 3.71 3.99 8.56
CA THR A 75 2.35 4.15 8.02
C THR A 75 2.35 3.88 6.52
N ALA A 76 1.43 3.03 6.04
CA ALA A 76 1.20 2.82 4.62
C ALA A 76 -0.04 3.60 4.16
N TYR A 77 0.12 4.41 3.11
CA TYR A 77 -0.97 5.11 2.43
C TYR A 77 -1.20 4.43 1.09
N VAL A 78 -2.36 3.81 0.90
CA VAL A 78 -2.67 3.01 -0.30
C VAL A 78 -3.99 3.47 -0.91
N THR A 79 -4.04 3.64 -2.22
CA THR A 79 -5.20 4.24 -2.91
C THR A 79 -6.41 3.31 -2.98
N LEU A 80 -6.21 2.00 -2.83
CA LEU A 80 -7.26 0.97 -2.85
C LEU A 80 -7.02 -0.03 -1.71
N GLU A 81 -8.06 -0.65 -1.19
CA GLU A 81 -7.96 -1.69 -0.16
C GLU A 81 -6.92 -2.77 -0.53
N PRO A 82 -5.96 -3.07 0.36
CA PRO A 82 -4.98 -4.12 0.12
C PRO A 82 -5.64 -5.48 -0.09
N CYS A 83 -5.21 -6.20 -1.13
CA CYS A 83 -5.81 -7.49 -1.47
C CYS A 83 -5.67 -8.49 -0.31
N SER A 84 -6.71 -9.30 -0.13
CA SER A 84 -6.83 -10.29 0.95
C SER A 84 -6.93 -11.74 0.47
N HIS A 85 -6.77 -11.98 -0.83
CA HIS A 85 -6.93 -13.29 -1.44
C HIS A 85 -5.58 -13.82 -1.93
N TYR A 86 -5.43 -15.14 -1.88
CA TYR A 86 -4.26 -15.82 -2.41
C TYR A 86 -4.38 -15.98 -3.92
N GLY A 87 -3.52 -15.27 -4.65
CA GLY A 87 -3.29 -15.50 -6.08
C GLY A 87 -1.96 -16.22 -6.30
N SER A 88 -1.21 -15.80 -7.32
CA SER A 88 0.17 -16.26 -7.54
C SER A 88 1.17 -15.70 -6.50
N THR A 89 0.77 -14.68 -5.74
CA THR A 89 1.53 -14.10 -4.63
C THR A 89 0.68 -14.06 -3.36
N PRO A 90 1.30 -14.08 -2.16
CA PRO A 90 0.58 -13.83 -0.91
C PRO A 90 -0.17 -12.49 -0.91
N PRO A 91 -1.24 -12.35 -0.13
CA PRO A 91 -2.02 -11.12 -0.03
C PRO A 91 -1.17 -9.93 0.46
N CYS A 92 -1.46 -8.74 -0.03
CA CYS A 92 -0.73 -7.53 0.37
C CYS A 92 -0.98 -7.19 1.85
N CYS A 93 -2.18 -7.45 2.37
CA CYS A 93 -2.47 -7.23 3.78
C CYS A 93 -1.55 -8.06 4.71
N GLU A 94 -1.26 -9.31 4.37
CA GLU A 94 -0.35 -10.17 5.15
C GLU A 94 1.09 -9.68 5.10
N LYS A 95 1.53 -9.16 3.95
CA LYS A 95 2.88 -8.60 3.82
C LYS A 95 3.03 -7.34 4.68
N LEU A 96 2.02 -6.47 4.72
CA LEU A 96 2.02 -5.28 5.58
C LEU A 96 2.06 -5.66 7.08
N ILE A 97 1.27 -6.66 7.49
CA ILE A 97 1.31 -7.23 8.85
C ILE A 97 2.69 -7.79 9.17
N LYS A 98 3.27 -8.59 8.26
CA LYS A 98 4.59 -9.21 8.46
C LYS A 98 5.71 -8.18 8.59
N VAL A 99 5.60 -7.05 7.89
CA VAL A 99 6.54 -5.93 8.01
C VAL A 99 6.32 -5.15 9.32
N GLY A 100 5.18 -5.33 10.00
CA GLY A 100 4.84 -4.63 11.23
C GLY A 100 4.47 -3.16 10.98
N VAL A 101 3.76 -2.88 9.89
CA VAL A 101 3.21 -1.54 9.61
C VAL A 101 2.20 -1.18 10.69
N GLY A 102 2.46 -0.13 11.47
CA GLY A 102 1.60 0.26 12.61
C GLY A 102 0.30 0.95 12.22
N ARG A 103 0.20 1.49 11.00
CA ARG A 103 -1.01 2.15 10.51
C ARG A 103 -1.16 1.99 9.00
N VAL A 104 -2.37 1.68 8.55
CA VAL A 104 -2.71 1.66 7.11
C VAL A 104 -3.84 2.65 6.86
N VAL A 105 -3.60 3.61 5.98
CA VAL A 105 -4.59 4.60 5.51
C VAL A 105 -4.98 4.21 4.09
N VAL A 106 -6.28 4.01 3.87
CA VAL A 106 -6.82 3.48 2.61
C VAL A 106 -7.71 4.54 1.96
N GLY A 107 -7.47 4.82 0.68
CA GLY A 107 -8.25 5.81 -0.08
C GLY A 107 -9.65 5.33 -0.44
N LEU A 108 -9.77 4.09 -0.92
CA LEU A 108 -11.04 3.49 -1.33
C LEU A 108 -11.13 2.03 -0.89
N GLU A 109 -12.24 1.64 -0.28
CA GLU A 109 -12.57 0.23 -0.06
C GLU A 109 -12.81 -0.47 -1.40
N ASP A 110 -12.32 -1.70 -1.59
CA ASP A 110 -12.44 -2.37 -2.89
C ASP A 110 -13.92 -2.55 -3.27
N PRO A 111 -14.39 -2.02 -4.41
CA PRO A 111 -15.78 -2.15 -4.82
C PRO A 111 -16.15 -3.57 -5.27
N ASP A 112 -15.19 -4.47 -5.51
CA ASP A 112 -15.47 -5.88 -5.80
C ASP A 112 -16.05 -6.55 -4.55
N PRO A 113 -17.30 -7.04 -4.57
CA PRO A 113 -17.94 -7.70 -3.42
C PRO A 113 -17.17 -8.94 -2.92
N LYS A 114 -16.30 -9.52 -3.75
CA LYS A 114 -15.44 -10.65 -3.39
C LYS A 114 -14.30 -10.23 -2.47
N VAL A 115 -13.90 -8.96 -2.50
CA VAL A 115 -12.76 -8.40 -1.76
C VAL A 115 -13.24 -7.45 -0.64
N SER A 116 -14.26 -6.63 -0.90
CA SER A 116 -14.77 -5.58 -0.01
C SER A 116 -14.67 -5.91 1.49
N GLY A 117 -13.79 -5.14 2.14
CA GLY A 117 -13.56 -5.09 3.57
C GLY A 117 -12.83 -6.30 4.16
N ARG A 118 -12.47 -7.31 3.38
CA ARG A 118 -11.76 -8.50 3.90
C ARG A 118 -10.31 -8.16 4.24
N GLY A 119 -9.64 -7.37 3.40
CA GLY A 119 -8.28 -6.88 3.65
C GLY A 119 -8.26 -5.94 4.84
N LEU A 120 -9.21 -5.00 4.90
CA LEU A 120 -9.36 -4.09 6.04
C LEU A 120 -9.62 -4.83 7.36
N ARG A 121 -10.49 -5.84 7.36
CA ARG A 121 -10.75 -6.67 8.55
C ARG A 121 -9.49 -7.41 9.00
N ARG A 122 -8.73 -7.98 8.07
CA ARG A 122 -7.48 -8.69 8.37
C ARG A 122 -6.45 -7.77 9.02
N LEU A 123 -6.25 -6.58 8.46
CA LEU A 123 -5.35 -5.56 9.02
C LEU A 123 -5.75 -5.13 10.43
N ARG A 124 -7.05 -4.96 10.69
CA ARG A 124 -7.55 -4.60 12.03
C ARG A 124 -7.40 -5.70 13.08
N GLN A 125 -7.37 -6.96 12.66
CA GLN A 125 -7.32 -8.10 13.58
C GLN A 125 -5.89 -8.50 13.96
N GLU A 126 -4.94 -8.32 13.04
CA GLU A 126 -3.58 -8.86 13.18
C GLU A 126 -2.47 -7.82 12.99
N GLY A 127 -2.80 -6.59 12.61
CA GLY A 127 -1.85 -5.47 12.45
C GLY A 127 -1.66 -4.64 13.71
#